data_AF-A0A2N6K535-F1
#
_entry.id   AF-A0A2N6K535-F1
#
_cell.length_a   1.000
_cell.length_b   1.000
_cell.length_c   1.000
_cell.angle_alpha   90.00
_cell.angle_beta   90.00
_cell.angle_gamma   90.00
#
_symmetry.space_group_name_H-M   'P 1'
#
loop_
_entity.id
_entity.type
_entity.pdbx_description
1 polymer ?
#
loop_
_entity_poly.entity_id
_entity_poly.type
_entity_poly.pdbx_seq_one_letter_code
_entity_poly.pdbx_strand_id
1 'polypeptide(L)'
;MLKTTHYVITPSVERLLKLWVRRYIPDLSNLTLSQEISIASLMETASPEGRIQTAARLKNNLLDINSQMAWLQTKSLHNYIPNLLDFNEAKKITESALTVYKALLDIYQKQALYTAALTTKNSQFSLKFEDIFVAEFGILTIKELAYKMEPTLIKFQEQHMACKDWCTLGFMTTQLKFTNKLILNQITPIEKILLSPYIHFIEEQVAIPWQRVCAASAKHDIDSPVFTLVEQKLPAAEEIAKTVYYKLVELFPNHYSRSGLLSTPTVAHSSIRDLNMFQAYLWLCVLEESLIPIEQELVDLCVMVMEKLQVKWKVLQQWNQILIDEIISRVKPEHQKILLPYTQGMIQAFDR
;
A
#
# COMPACT_ATOMS: atom_id res chain seq x y z
N MET A 1 -1.18 12.18 4.05
CA MET A 1 -2.10 12.49 2.93
C MET A 1 -1.39 12.36 1.59
N LEU A 2 -2.07 12.02 0.49
CA LEU A 2 -1.51 12.21 -0.85
C LEU A 2 -1.27 13.70 -1.07
N LYS A 3 -0.07 14.00 -1.56
CA LYS A 3 0.31 15.32 -2.05
C LYS A 3 0.83 15.11 -3.46
N THR A 4 0.49 16.02 -4.37
CA THR A 4 1.09 16.03 -5.71
C THR A 4 2.60 16.01 -5.56
N THR A 5 3.24 15.00 -6.12
CA THR A 5 4.67 14.81 -5.97
C THR A 5 5.37 15.05 -7.29
N HIS A 6 6.05 16.19 -7.42
CA HIS A 6 6.89 16.46 -8.57
C HIS A 6 8.24 15.76 -8.42
N TYR A 7 8.54 14.85 -9.35
CA TYR A 7 9.84 14.19 -9.38
C TYR A 7 10.88 15.11 -10.03
N VAL A 8 11.93 15.42 -9.29
CA VAL A 8 13.21 15.81 -9.90
C VAL A 8 13.92 14.51 -10.25
N ILE A 9 14.27 14.32 -11.53
CA ILE A 9 14.97 13.10 -11.97
C ILE A 9 16.42 13.19 -11.51
N THR A 10 16.73 12.51 -10.41
CA THR A 10 18.10 12.32 -9.91
C THR A 10 18.40 10.82 -9.76
N PRO A 11 19.69 10.41 -9.76
CA PRO A 11 20.05 9.00 -9.57
C PRO A 11 19.50 8.39 -8.28
N SER A 12 19.44 9.16 -7.20
CA SER A 12 18.87 8.77 -5.90
C SER A 12 17.37 8.48 -6.01
N VAL A 13 16.62 9.38 -6.64
CA VAL A 13 15.17 9.20 -6.88
C VAL A 13 14.91 7.96 -7.72
N GLU A 14 15.67 7.76 -8.80
CA GLU A 14 15.50 6.58 -9.66
C GLU A 14 15.77 5.26 -8.93
N ARG A 15 16.77 5.22 -8.05
CA ARG A 15 17.09 4.05 -7.23
C ARG A 15 15.97 3.72 -6.25
N LEU A 16 15.47 4.71 -5.50
CA LEU A 16 14.34 4.46 -4.58
C LEU A 16 13.05 4.11 -5.31
N LEU A 17 12.78 4.73 -6.47
CA LEU A 17 11.65 4.34 -7.31
C LEU A 17 11.75 2.86 -7.70
N LYS A 18 12.92 2.38 -8.14
CA LYS A 18 13.12 0.95 -8.46
C LYS A 18 12.84 0.04 -7.26
N LEU A 19 13.25 0.44 -6.05
CA LEU A 19 13.00 -0.32 -4.83
C LEU A 19 11.51 -0.30 -4.44
N TRP A 20 10.85 0.84 -4.54
CA TRP A 20 9.42 0.96 -4.27
C TRP A 20 8.60 0.06 -5.21
N VAL A 21 8.93 0.07 -6.50
CA VAL A 21 8.24 -0.75 -7.51
C VAL A 21 8.36 -2.25 -7.23
N ARG A 22 9.49 -2.71 -6.67
CA ARG A 22 9.68 -4.13 -6.31
C ARG A 22 8.67 -4.64 -5.28
N ARG A 23 8.04 -3.77 -4.49
CA ARG A 23 6.99 -4.14 -3.53
C ARG A 23 5.74 -4.73 -4.19
N TYR A 24 5.52 -4.43 -5.47
CA TYR A 24 4.33 -4.88 -6.20
C TYR A 24 4.61 -6.05 -7.15
N ILE A 25 5.83 -6.62 -7.12
CA ILE A 25 6.12 -7.86 -7.86
C ILE A 25 5.39 -9.00 -7.14
N PRO A 26 4.52 -9.77 -7.81
CA PRO A 26 3.86 -10.91 -7.21
C PRO A 26 4.87 -11.92 -6.67
N ASP A 27 4.62 -12.43 -5.47
CA ASP A 27 5.33 -13.60 -4.96
C ASP A 27 4.75 -14.88 -5.59
N LEU A 28 5.54 -15.49 -6.46
CA LEU A 28 5.18 -16.67 -7.24
C LEU A 28 5.64 -17.97 -6.58
N SER A 29 6.34 -17.90 -5.44
CA SER A 29 6.89 -19.06 -4.74
C SER A 29 5.82 -20.07 -4.30
N ASN A 30 4.58 -19.61 -4.08
CA ASN A 30 3.45 -20.44 -3.66
C ASN A 30 2.68 -21.11 -4.82
N LEU A 31 2.99 -20.77 -6.08
CA LEU A 31 2.29 -21.33 -7.25
C LEU A 31 2.64 -22.78 -7.52
N THR A 32 3.80 -23.24 -7.05
CA THR A 32 4.27 -24.62 -7.20
C THR A 32 3.57 -25.60 -6.26
N LEU A 33 2.88 -25.12 -5.21
CA LEU A 33 2.46 -25.97 -4.08
C LEU A 33 0.97 -26.33 -4.02
N SER A 34 0.08 -25.68 -4.78
CA SER A 34 -1.37 -25.91 -4.55
C SER A 34 -2.29 -26.00 -5.77
N GLN A 35 -1.86 -25.57 -6.96
CA GLN A 35 -2.69 -25.63 -8.17
C GLN A 35 -1.80 -25.83 -9.39
N GLU A 36 -2.12 -26.79 -10.27
CA GLU A 36 -1.52 -26.91 -11.60
C GLU A 36 -1.94 -25.70 -12.45
N ILE A 37 -1.39 -24.53 -12.17
CA ILE A 37 -1.54 -23.34 -13.00
C ILE A 37 -0.68 -23.58 -14.23
N SER A 38 -1.33 -23.96 -15.33
CA SER A 38 -0.66 -24.11 -16.62
C SER A 38 -0.07 -22.76 -17.05
N ILE A 39 1.18 -22.78 -17.50
CA ILE A 39 1.83 -21.60 -18.10
C ILE A 39 0.97 -21.08 -19.27
N ALA A 40 0.29 -21.97 -20.01
CA ALA A 40 -0.58 -21.59 -21.11
C ALA A 40 -1.77 -20.73 -20.66
N SER A 41 -2.43 -21.08 -19.54
CA SER A 41 -3.57 -20.29 -19.03
C SER A 41 -3.12 -18.98 -18.39
N LEU A 42 -1.92 -18.93 -17.81
CA LEU A 42 -1.30 -17.68 -17.37
C LEU A 42 -1.01 -16.76 -18.55
N MET A 43 -0.40 -17.28 -19.62
CA MET A 43 -0.12 -16.51 -20.84
C MET A 43 -1.39 -16.02 -21.52
N GLU A 44 -2.43 -16.87 -21.61
CA GLU A 44 -3.74 -16.50 -22.15
C GLU A 44 -4.37 -15.38 -21.33
N THR A 45 -4.39 -15.48 -20.00
CA THR A 45 -4.98 -14.44 -19.12
C THR A 45 -4.15 -13.15 -19.15
N ALA A 46 -2.83 -13.27 -19.30
CA ALA A 46 -1.92 -12.14 -19.42
C ALA A 46 -2.01 -11.39 -20.76
N SER A 47 -2.53 -12.04 -21.80
CA SER A 47 -2.69 -11.49 -23.16
C SER A 47 -3.60 -10.26 -23.20
N PRO A 48 -3.54 -9.42 -24.25
CA PRO A 48 -4.47 -8.29 -24.41
C PRO A 48 -5.93 -8.70 -24.30
N GLU A 49 -6.31 -9.77 -24.99
CA GLU A 49 -7.67 -10.31 -24.99
C GLU A 49 -8.06 -10.81 -23.59
N GLY A 50 -7.18 -11.57 -22.94
CA GLY A 50 -7.40 -12.08 -21.58
C GLY A 50 -7.60 -10.95 -20.56
N ARG A 51 -6.77 -9.91 -20.61
CA ARG A 51 -6.92 -8.75 -19.72
C ARG A 51 -8.18 -7.95 -20.00
N ILE A 52 -8.56 -7.77 -21.27
CA ILE A 52 -9.81 -7.12 -21.66
C ILE A 52 -10.99 -7.93 -21.10
N GLN A 53 -10.96 -9.26 -21.21
CA GLN A 53 -12.00 -10.14 -20.67
C GLN A 53 -12.11 -10.02 -19.14
N THR A 54 -10.99 -10.10 -18.40
CA THR A 54 -10.98 -9.92 -16.94
C THR A 54 -11.52 -8.54 -16.55
N ALA A 55 -11.05 -7.47 -17.22
CA ALA A 55 -11.51 -6.10 -16.94
C ALA A 55 -12.99 -5.91 -17.25
N ALA A 56 -13.48 -6.43 -18.38
CA ALA A 56 -14.89 -6.36 -18.76
C ALA A 56 -15.77 -7.11 -17.77
N ARG A 57 -15.36 -8.30 -17.32
CA ARG A 57 -16.10 -9.08 -16.31
C ARG A 57 -16.21 -8.34 -14.99
N LEU A 58 -15.12 -7.69 -14.55
CA LEU A 58 -15.14 -6.88 -13.33
C LEU A 58 -16.00 -5.61 -13.47
N LYS A 59 -15.94 -4.93 -14.62
CA LYS A 59 -16.74 -3.72 -14.91
C LYS A 59 -18.22 -4.01 -15.06
N ASN A 60 -18.60 -5.17 -15.61
CA ASN A 60 -19.99 -5.58 -15.82
C ASN A 60 -20.60 -6.12 -14.52
N ASN A 61 -20.90 -5.21 -13.58
CA ASN A 61 -21.64 -5.40 -12.32
C ASN A 61 -20.83 -5.81 -11.09
N LEU A 62 -19.70 -6.52 -11.22
CA LEU A 62 -18.96 -6.95 -10.02
C LEU A 62 -18.40 -5.76 -9.24
N LEU A 63 -17.88 -4.74 -9.92
CA LEU A 63 -17.40 -3.54 -9.23
C LEU A 63 -18.51 -2.77 -8.51
N ASP A 64 -19.68 -2.63 -9.13
CA ASP A 64 -20.81 -1.91 -8.51
C ASP A 64 -21.35 -2.68 -7.29
N ILE A 65 -21.56 -3.99 -7.44
CA ILE A 65 -22.00 -4.87 -6.33
C ILE A 65 -20.96 -4.87 -5.21
N ASN A 66 -19.68 -5.05 -5.54
CA ASN A 66 -18.61 -5.09 -4.54
C ASN A 66 -18.46 -3.76 -3.82
N SER A 67 -18.59 -2.63 -4.53
CA SER A 67 -18.53 -1.31 -3.90
C SER A 67 -19.72 -1.08 -2.95
N GLN A 68 -20.93 -1.51 -3.32
CA GLN A 68 -22.10 -1.43 -2.45
C GLN A 68 -21.98 -2.37 -1.24
N MET A 69 -21.48 -3.59 -1.43
CA MET A 69 -21.25 -4.54 -0.33
C MET A 69 -20.14 -4.06 0.60
N ALA A 70 -19.07 -3.47 0.06
CA ALA A 70 -18.02 -2.82 0.85
C ALA A 70 -18.58 -1.66 1.66
N TRP A 71 -19.55 -0.91 1.13
CA TRP A 71 -20.21 0.16 1.88
C TRP A 71 -20.97 -0.39 3.09
N LEU A 72 -21.73 -1.50 2.91
CA LEU A 72 -22.43 -2.16 4.02
C LEU A 72 -21.45 -2.65 5.10
N GLN A 73 -20.32 -3.24 4.70
CA GLN A 73 -19.28 -3.70 5.64
C GLN A 73 -18.61 -2.53 6.36
N THR A 74 -18.29 -1.45 5.64
CA THR A 74 -17.70 -0.23 6.21
C THR A 74 -18.66 0.42 7.20
N LYS A 75 -19.94 0.54 6.85
CA LYS A 75 -21.00 1.07 7.73
C LYS A 75 -21.18 0.21 8.96
N SER A 76 -21.16 -1.12 8.83
CA SER A 76 -21.22 -2.02 9.97
C SER A 76 -20.03 -1.83 10.92
N LEU A 77 -18.83 -1.64 10.40
CA LEU A 77 -17.63 -1.39 11.21
C LEU A 77 -17.72 -0.05 11.96
N HIS A 78 -18.34 0.95 11.35
CA HIS A 78 -18.44 2.31 11.90
C HIS A 78 -19.81 2.67 12.50
N ASN A 79 -20.68 1.67 12.74
CA ASN A 79 -22.07 1.85 13.18
C ASN A 79 -22.24 2.57 14.54
N TYR A 80 -21.15 2.74 15.28
CA TYR A 80 -21.09 3.36 16.61
C TYR A 80 -20.97 4.88 16.57
N ILE A 81 -20.69 5.48 15.42
CA ILE A 81 -20.67 6.93 15.28
C ILE A 81 -22.05 7.32 14.73
N PRO A 82 -22.93 7.92 15.55
CA PRO A 82 -24.26 8.32 15.11
C PRO A 82 -24.10 9.35 13.97
N ASN A 83 -24.85 9.17 12.88
CA ASN A 83 -24.83 10.09 11.73
C ASN A 83 -23.44 10.31 11.11
N LEU A 84 -22.55 9.32 11.21
CA LEU A 84 -21.16 9.39 10.70
C LEU A 84 -21.02 9.98 9.30
N LEU A 85 -21.87 9.52 8.40
CA LEU A 85 -22.00 10.04 7.06
C LEU A 85 -23.49 10.11 6.77
N ASP A 86 -23.93 11.22 6.20
CA ASP A 86 -25.24 11.21 5.56
C ASP A 86 -25.23 10.20 4.39
N PHE A 87 -26.42 9.75 3.99
CA PHE A 87 -26.54 8.77 2.91
C PHE A 87 -25.92 9.27 1.59
N ASN A 88 -25.99 10.58 1.33
CA ASN A 88 -25.47 11.17 0.11
C ASN A 88 -23.93 11.20 0.11
N GLU A 89 -23.29 11.44 1.25
CA GLU A 89 -21.85 11.44 1.42
C GLU A 89 -21.30 10.02 1.28
N ALA A 90 -21.93 9.05 1.93
CA ALA A 90 -21.54 7.65 1.78
C ALA A 90 -21.70 7.14 0.33
N LYS A 91 -22.76 7.59 -0.36
CA LYS A 91 -22.95 7.32 -1.80
C LYS A 91 -21.83 7.95 -2.63
N LYS A 92 -21.48 9.21 -2.39
CA LYS A 92 -20.36 9.90 -3.07
C LYS A 92 -19.03 9.18 -2.87
N ILE A 93 -18.72 8.73 -1.65
CA ILE A 93 -17.49 7.95 -1.38
C ILE A 93 -17.48 6.66 -2.19
N THR A 94 -18.61 5.96 -2.25
CA THR A 94 -18.75 4.71 -2.99
C THR A 94 -18.56 4.93 -4.50
N GLU A 95 -19.18 5.98 -5.06
CA GLU A 95 -19.03 6.38 -6.47
C GLU A 95 -17.59 6.83 -6.81
N SER A 96 -16.94 7.53 -5.88
CA SER A 96 -15.56 7.97 -6.05
C SER A 96 -14.59 6.78 -5.99
N ALA A 97 -14.78 5.84 -5.06
CA ALA A 97 -14.04 4.59 -5.00
C ALA A 97 -14.21 3.76 -6.28
N LEU A 98 -15.44 3.65 -6.79
CA LEU A 98 -15.73 2.99 -8.05
C LEU A 98 -14.96 3.63 -9.23
N THR A 99 -14.85 4.95 -9.25
CA THR A 99 -14.08 5.69 -10.26
C THR A 99 -12.60 5.32 -10.20
N VAL A 100 -12.03 5.18 -9.00
CA VAL A 100 -10.65 4.70 -8.80
C VAL A 100 -10.46 3.31 -9.42
N TYR A 101 -11.35 2.36 -9.15
CA TYR A 101 -11.22 1.00 -9.70
C TYR A 101 -11.46 0.94 -11.22
N LYS A 102 -12.37 1.76 -11.76
CA LYS A 102 -12.56 1.84 -13.21
C LYS A 102 -11.29 2.33 -13.91
N ALA A 103 -10.67 3.39 -13.39
CA ALA A 103 -9.39 3.89 -13.88
C ALA A 103 -8.26 2.86 -13.75
N LEU A 104 -8.21 2.14 -12.62
CA LEU A 104 -7.26 1.05 -12.41
C LEU A 104 -7.38 -0.05 -13.49
N LEU A 105 -8.61 -0.49 -13.77
CA LEU A 105 -8.87 -1.51 -14.79
C LEU A 105 -8.60 -1.01 -16.21
N ASP A 106 -8.82 0.27 -16.49
CA ASP A 106 -8.44 0.89 -17.78
C ASP A 106 -6.93 0.89 -18.01
N ILE A 107 -6.13 1.02 -16.95
CA ILE A 107 -4.68 0.89 -17.02
C ILE A 107 -4.29 -0.58 -17.18
N TYR A 108 -4.86 -1.45 -16.36
CA TYR A 108 -4.62 -2.90 -16.40
C TYR A 108 -4.83 -3.49 -17.80
N GLN A 109 -5.93 -3.14 -18.47
CA GLN A 109 -6.25 -3.67 -19.80
C GLN A 109 -5.29 -3.15 -20.90
N LYS A 110 -4.77 -1.92 -20.76
CA LYS A 110 -3.88 -1.30 -21.76
C LYS A 110 -2.44 -1.81 -21.67
N GLN A 111 -2.04 -2.36 -20.53
CA GLN A 111 -0.66 -2.80 -20.31
C GLN A 111 -0.22 -3.93 -21.25
N ALA A 112 -1.13 -4.78 -21.71
CA ALA A 112 -0.80 -5.90 -22.58
C ALA A 112 -0.30 -5.52 -23.98
N LEU A 113 -0.61 -4.30 -24.45
CA LEU A 113 -0.12 -3.81 -25.75
C LEU A 113 1.41 -3.65 -25.75
N TYR A 114 2.02 -3.38 -24.58
CA TYR A 114 3.48 -3.25 -24.45
C TYR A 114 4.19 -4.62 -24.43
N THR A 115 3.55 -5.64 -23.88
CA THR A 115 4.15 -6.99 -23.71
C THR A 115 4.31 -7.72 -25.04
N ALA A 116 3.36 -7.55 -25.97
CA ALA A 116 3.41 -8.14 -27.32
C ALA A 116 4.55 -7.61 -28.20
N ALA A 117 5.08 -6.41 -27.92
CA ALA A 117 6.20 -5.82 -28.68
C ALA A 117 7.58 -6.31 -28.21
N LEU A 118 7.67 -6.89 -27.01
CA LEU A 118 8.91 -7.38 -26.39
C LEU A 118 9.15 -8.88 -26.65
N THR A 119 8.08 -9.68 -26.72
CA THR A 119 8.14 -11.12 -27.01
C THR A 119 8.70 -11.44 -28.40
N THR A 120 8.75 -10.48 -29.32
CA THR A 120 9.33 -10.66 -30.65
C THR A 120 10.87 -10.63 -30.68
N LYS A 121 11.57 -10.32 -29.57
CA LYS A 121 13.02 -10.05 -29.60
C LYS A 121 13.94 -10.98 -28.80
N ASN A 122 13.46 -11.76 -27.83
CA ASN A 122 14.35 -12.52 -26.92
C ASN A 122 13.94 -14.00 -26.77
N SER A 123 14.36 -14.86 -27.69
CA SER A 123 14.08 -16.31 -27.64
C SER A 123 15.24 -17.16 -27.10
N GLN A 124 16.28 -16.59 -26.50
CA GLN A 124 17.44 -17.35 -26.01
C GLN A 124 18.05 -16.72 -24.77
N PHE A 125 17.46 -16.87 -23.58
CA PHE A 125 18.19 -16.85 -22.32
C PHE A 125 17.38 -17.55 -21.23
N SER A 126 18.03 -18.37 -20.41
CA SER A 126 17.49 -18.89 -19.14
C SER A 126 17.39 -17.72 -18.16
N LEU A 127 16.35 -16.90 -18.32
CA LEU A 127 15.99 -15.86 -17.36
C LEU A 127 15.15 -16.47 -16.26
N LYS A 128 15.39 -16.07 -15.01
CA LYS A 128 14.50 -16.44 -13.91
C LYS A 128 13.12 -15.84 -14.21
N PHE A 129 12.05 -16.56 -13.91
CA PHE A 129 10.68 -16.12 -14.21
C PHE A 129 10.36 -14.75 -13.57
N GLU A 130 10.99 -14.40 -12.45
CA GLU A 130 10.94 -13.08 -11.83
C GLU A 130 11.51 -11.96 -12.73
N ASP A 131 12.61 -12.23 -13.45
CA ASP A 131 13.22 -11.27 -14.38
C ASP A 131 12.34 -11.08 -15.62
N ILE A 132 11.67 -12.15 -16.07
CA ILE A 132 10.63 -12.09 -17.11
C ILE A 132 9.43 -11.31 -16.59
N PHE A 133 8.98 -11.55 -15.35
CA PHE A 133 7.84 -10.83 -14.77
C PHE A 133 8.13 -9.32 -14.64
N VAL A 134 9.33 -8.97 -14.23
CA VAL A 134 9.79 -7.58 -14.13
C VAL A 134 9.88 -6.90 -15.51
N ALA A 135 10.40 -7.62 -16.52
CA ALA A 135 10.60 -7.09 -17.88
C ALA A 135 9.30 -7.07 -18.72
N GLU A 136 8.42 -8.06 -18.57
CA GLU A 136 7.15 -8.20 -19.28
C GLU A 136 5.97 -7.55 -18.55
N PHE A 137 6.00 -7.44 -17.20
CA PHE A 137 4.84 -7.08 -16.37
C PHE A 137 5.02 -5.89 -15.42
N GLY A 138 6.13 -5.13 -15.45
CA GLY A 138 6.00 -3.70 -15.22
C GLY A 138 6.81 -2.99 -14.14
N ILE A 139 8.14 -2.96 -14.27
CA ILE A 139 8.91 -1.88 -13.61
C ILE A 139 8.51 -0.48 -14.15
N LEU A 140 8.27 -0.35 -15.46
CA LEU A 140 7.74 0.89 -16.05
C LEU A 140 6.27 1.14 -15.66
N THR A 141 5.50 0.08 -15.42
CA THR A 141 4.06 0.17 -15.21
C THR A 141 3.70 0.78 -13.88
N ILE A 142 4.43 0.53 -12.79
CA ILE A 142 4.07 1.11 -11.49
C ILE A 142 4.35 2.62 -11.45
N LYS A 143 5.45 3.10 -12.05
CA LYS A 143 5.71 4.56 -12.17
C LYS A 143 4.63 5.23 -13.04
N GLU A 144 4.26 4.61 -14.15
CA GLU A 144 3.16 5.10 -14.98
C GLU A 144 1.80 4.99 -14.30
N LEU A 145 1.55 3.92 -13.54
CA LEU A 145 0.34 3.70 -12.76
C LEU A 145 0.21 4.79 -11.71
N ALA A 146 1.28 5.06 -10.97
CA ALA A 146 1.40 6.17 -10.05
C ALA A 146 1.04 7.50 -10.70
N TYR A 147 1.65 7.82 -11.83
CA TYR A 147 1.38 9.07 -12.56
C TYR A 147 -0.06 9.15 -13.08
N LYS A 148 -0.58 8.08 -13.69
CA LYS A 148 -1.93 8.02 -14.28
C LYS A 148 -3.03 8.02 -13.21
N MET A 149 -2.78 7.40 -12.06
CA MET A 149 -3.75 7.31 -10.96
C MET A 149 -3.71 8.52 -10.03
N GLU A 150 -2.60 9.26 -9.94
CA GLU A 150 -2.44 10.39 -9.02
C GLU A 150 -3.61 11.39 -9.10
N PRO A 151 -4.05 11.90 -10.27
CA PRO A 151 -5.18 12.83 -10.32
C PRO A 151 -6.48 12.24 -9.77
N THR A 152 -6.75 10.97 -10.04
CA THR A 152 -7.95 10.28 -9.55
C THR A 152 -7.88 10.05 -8.04
N LEU A 153 -6.71 9.69 -7.50
CA LEU A 153 -6.50 9.45 -6.08
C LEU A 153 -6.48 10.74 -5.24
N ILE A 154 -5.90 11.82 -5.77
CA ILE A 154 -5.96 13.15 -5.16
C ILE A 154 -7.41 13.60 -5.10
N LYS A 155 -8.15 13.53 -6.21
CA LYS A 155 -9.58 13.87 -6.23
C LYS A 155 -10.38 13.02 -5.26
N PHE A 156 -10.09 11.72 -5.18
CA PHE A 156 -10.69 10.82 -4.19
C PHE A 156 -10.45 11.34 -2.76
N GLN A 157 -9.24 11.74 -2.40
CA GLN A 157 -8.94 12.29 -1.06
C GLN A 157 -9.54 13.68 -0.82
N GLU A 158 -9.41 14.62 -1.76
CA GLU A 158 -9.87 16.00 -1.64
C GLU A 158 -11.39 16.13 -1.51
N GLN A 159 -12.15 15.32 -2.26
CA GLN A 159 -13.61 15.34 -2.24
C GLN A 159 -14.20 15.05 -0.85
N HIS A 160 -13.42 14.45 0.03
CA HIS A 160 -13.87 13.95 1.32
C HIS A 160 -13.12 14.58 2.50
N MET A 161 -11.95 15.16 2.26
CA MET A 161 -11.29 16.12 3.14
C MET A 161 -12.10 17.40 3.36
N ALA A 162 -12.86 17.83 2.34
CA ALA A 162 -13.71 19.01 2.42
C ALA A 162 -14.80 18.91 3.51
N CYS A 163 -15.17 17.70 3.93
CA CYS A 163 -16.16 17.47 4.97
C CYS A 163 -15.65 17.78 6.39
N LYS A 164 -14.35 18.05 6.58
CA LYS A 164 -13.70 18.28 7.89
C LYS A 164 -13.89 17.16 8.93
N ASP A 165 -14.58 16.08 8.58
CA ASP A 165 -14.72 14.88 9.40
C ASP A 165 -13.70 13.84 8.98
N TRP A 166 -12.70 13.65 9.83
CA TRP A 166 -11.63 12.68 9.61
C TRP A 166 -12.10 11.23 9.71
N CYS A 167 -13.29 10.99 10.27
CA CYS A 167 -13.92 9.67 10.19
C CYS A 167 -14.28 9.30 8.74
N THR A 168 -14.52 10.29 7.87
CA THR A 168 -14.70 10.08 6.42
C THR A 168 -13.44 9.47 5.80
N LEU A 169 -12.24 9.86 6.23
CA LEU A 169 -10.98 9.28 5.76
C LEU A 169 -10.80 7.81 6.18
N GLY A 170 -11.12 7.50 7.44
CA GLY A 170 -11.16 6.12 7.95
C GLY A 170 -12.19 5.25 7.20
N PHE A 171 -13.35 5.84 6.89
CA PHE A 171 -14.39 5.20 6.07
C PHE A 171 -13.89 4.91 4.65
N MET A 172 -13.25 5.87 3.98
CA MET A 172 -12.74 5.72 2.61
C MET A 172 -11.68 4.62 2.48
N THR A 173 -10.69 4.63 3.37
CA THR A 173 -9.63 3.60 3.35
C THR A 173 -10.20 2.22 3.67
N THR A 174 -11.20 2.14 4.56
CA THR A 174 -11.93 0.90 4.85
C THR A 174 -12.78 0.44 3.66
N GLN A 175 -13.41 1.38 2.94
CA GLN A 175 -14.19 1.10 1.73
C GLN A 175 -13.33 0.48 0.64
N LEU A 176 -12.14 1.03 0.40
CA LEU A 176 -11.17 0.46 -0.54
C LEU A 176 -10.71 -0.92 -0.08
N LYS A 177 -10.37 -1.09 1.21
CA LYS A 177 -9.99 -2.40 1.78
C LYS A 177 -11.04 -3.48 1.52
N PHE A 178 -12.32 -3.19 1.82
CA PHE A 178 -13.38 -4.17 1.61
C PHE A 178 -13.66 -4.42 0.14
N THR A 179 -13.56 -3.38 -0.70
CA THR A 179 -13.71 -3.53 -2.16
C THR A 179 -12.60 -4.41 -2.73
N ASN A 180 -11.34 -4.19 -2.33
CA ASN A 180 -10.21 -5.06 -2.68
C ASN A 180 -10.47 -6.51 -2.31
N LYS A 181 -10.88 -6.77 -1.06
CA LYS A 181 -11.18 -8.11 -0.57
C LYS A 181 -12.27 -8.80 -1.41
N LEU A 182 -13.34 -8.07 -1.73
CA LEU A 182 -14.46 -8.62 -2.51
C LEU A 182 -14.07 -8.91 -3.96
N ILE A 183 -13.30 -8.02 -4.61
CA ILE A 183 -12.76 -8.26 -5.95
C ILE A 183 -11.87 -9.51 -5.96
N LEU A 184 -10.91 -9.58 -5.04
CA LEU A 184 -9.98 -10.70 -4.96
C LEU A 184 -10.71 -12.02 -4.72
N ASN A 185 -11.78 -12.05 -3.94
CA ASN A 185 -12.54 -13.27 -3.68
C ASN A 185 -13.33 -13.80 -4.89
N GLN A 186 -13.52 -13.00 -5.94
CA GLN A 186 -14.37 -13.33 -7.09
C GLN A 186 -13.58 -13.62 -8.38
N ILE A 187 -12.27 -13.45 -8.35
CA ILE A 187 -11.40 -13.70 -9.51
C ILE A 187 -10.64 -15.02 -9.37
N THR A 188 -10.23 -15.58 -10.51
CA THR A 188 -9.46 -16.82 -10.56
C THR A 188 -8.07 -16.65 -9.96
N PRO A 189 -7.40 -17.73 -9.52
CA PRO A 189 -6.02 -17.67 -9.02
C PRO A 189 -5.05 -16.98 -9.98
N ILE A 190 -5.19 -17.20 -11.29
CA ILE A 190 -4.35 -16.57 -12.31
C ILE A 190 -4.61 -15.06 -12.37
N GLU A 191 -5.86 -14.64 -12.37
CA GLU A 191 -6.22 -13.23 -12.32
C GLU A 191 -5.76 -12.58 -11.02
N LYS A 192 -5.77 -13.30 -9.88
CA LYS A 192 -5.20 -12.79 -8.62
C LYS A 192 -3.72 -12.46 -8.80
N ILE A 193 -2.92 -13.33 -9.41
CA ILE A 193 -1.49 -13.07 -9.64
C ILE A 193 -1.30 -11.77 -10.45
N LEU A 194 -2.11 -11.60 -11.50
CA LEU A 194 -1.97 -10.47 -12.44
C LEU A 194 -2.54 -9.16 -11.91
N LEU A 195 -3.62 -9.21 -11.11
CA LEU A 195 -4.36 -8.02 -10.67
C LEU A 195 -4.02 -7.58 -9.24
N SER A 196 -3.55 -8.48 -8.37
CA SER A 196 -3.19 -8.13 -6.99
C SER A 196 -2.15 -7.01 -6.89
N PRO A 197 -1.11 -6.91 -7.75
CA PRO A 197 -0.19 -5.77 -7.76
C PRO A 197 -0.88 -4.41 -7.87
N TYR A 198 -1.86 -4.31 -8.76
CA TYR A 198 -2.62 -3.08 -9.03
C TYR A 198 -3.54 -2.74 -7.86
N ILE A 199 -4.21 -3.74 -7.30
CA ILE A 199 -5.12 -3.60 -6.16
C ILE A 199 -4.34 -3.21 -4.90
N HIS A 200 -3.20 -3.87 -4.65
CA HIS A 200 -2.31 -3.57 -3.54
C HIS A 200 -1.69 -2.17 -3.68
N PHE A 201 -1.29 -1.79 -4.89
CA PHE A 201 -0.81 -0.44 -5.18
C PHE A 201 -1.83 0.63 -4.76
N ILE A 202 -3.10 0.49 -5.12
CA ILE A 202 -4.12 1.49 -4.74
C ILE A 202 -4.29 1.56 -3.22
N GLU A 203 -4.29 0.43 -2.53
CA GLU A 203 -4.41 0.41 -1.06
C GLU A 203 -3.24 1.08 -0.36
N GLU A 204 -2.01 0.80 -0.79
CA GLU A 204 -0.83 1.44 -0.22
C GLU A 204 -0.75 2.92 -0.62
N GLN A 205 -1.05 3.26 -1.87
CA GLN A 205 -0.89 4.63 -2.37
C GLN A 205 -1.80 5.62 -1.63
N VAL A 206 -2.98 5.20 -1.18
CA VAL A 206 -3.87 6.06 -0.38
C VAL A 206 -3.46 6.19 1.09
N ALA A 207 -2.68 5.23 1.61
CA ALA A 207 -2.32 5.16 3.02
C ALA A 207 -0.88 5.60 3.32
N ILE A 208 0.05 5.32 2.40
CA ILE A 208 1.49 5.37 2.63
C ILE A 208 2.14 6.39 1.66
N PRO A 209 2.97 7.33 2.14
CA PRO A 209 3.54 8.40 1.32
C PRO A 209 4.75 7.96 0.48
N TRP A 210 4.72 6.78 -0.17
CA TRP A 210 5.89 6.21 -0.86
C TRP A 210 6.44 7.08 -1.98
N GLN A 211 5.58 7.76 -2.74
CA GLN A 211 6.01 8.71 -3.78
C GLN A 211 6.83 9.86 -3.19
N ARG A 212 6.39 10.41 -2.05
CA ARG A 212 7.07 11.50 -1.35
C ARG A 212 8.39 11.03 -0.76
N VAL A 213 8.45 9.80 -0.23
CA VAL A 213 9.72 9.16 0.20
C VAL A 213 10.71 9.13 -0.98
N CYS A 214 10.27 8.66 -2.15
CA CYS A 214 11.11 8.63 -3.34
C CYS A 214 11.57 10.04 -3.74
N ALA A 215 10.66 11.02 -3.77
CA ALA A 215 10.99 12.39 -4.16
C ALA A 215 11.90 13.11 -3.15
N ALA A 216 11.75 12.87 -1.86
CA ALA A 216 12.58 13.46 -0.81
C ALA A 216 14.06 13.07 -0.96
N SER A 217 14.35 11.90 -1.56
CA SER A 217 15.73 11.48 -1.85
C SER A 217 16.44 12.34 -2.89
N ALA A 218 15.74 13.24 -3.60
CA ALA A 218 16.38 14.20 -4.51
C ALA A 218 17.37 15.14 -3.81
N LYS A 219 17.23 15.34 -2.50
CA LYS A 219 18.10 16.18 -1.68
C LYS A 219 19.44 15.52 -1.32
N HIS A 220 19.60 14.24 -1.63
CA HIS A 220 20.73 13.43 -1.16
C HIS A 220 21.49 12.82 -2.33
N ASP A 221 22.82 12.93 -2.32
CA ASP A 221 23.68 12.20 -3.24
C ASP A 221 23.64 10.70 -2.97
N ILE A 222 23.92 9.88 -4.00
CA ILE A 222 23.89 8.42 -3.90
C ILE A 222 24.89 7.85 -2.88
N ASP A 223 25.97 8.58 -2.60
CA ASP A 223 27.00 8.18 -1.65
C ASP A 223 26.76 8.79 -0.26
N SER A 224 25.67 9.53 -0.07
CA SER A 224 25.35 10.11 1.23
C SER A 224 25.01 8.99 2.23
N PRO A 225 25.46 9.10 3.50
CA PRO A 225 25.13 8.13 4.53
C PRO A 225 23.62 7.98 4.76
N VAL A 226 22.86 9.06 4.59
CA VAL A 226 21.40 9.10 4.73
C VAL A 226 20.74 8.31 3.60
N PHE A 227 21.12 8.56 2.36
CA PHE A 227 20.58 7.85 1.20
C PHE A 227 20.91 6.36 1.28
N THR A 228 22.19 6.03 1.52
CA THR A 228 22.68 4.65 1.64
C THR A 228 21.89 3.86 2.69
N LEU A 229 21.62 4.49 3.84
CA LEU A 229 20.82 3.88 4.89
C LEU A 229 19.39 3.57 4.41
N VAL A 230 18.70 4.56 3.85
CA VAL A 230 17.31 4.39 3.39
C VAL A 230 17.22 3.36 2.26
N GLU A 231 18.13 3.43 1.28
CA GLU A 231 18.23 2.48 0.17
C GLU A 231 18.39 1.04 0.67
N GLN A 232 19.21 0.82 1.70
CA GLN A 232 19.43 -0.50 2.29
C GLN A 232 18.24 -1.01 3.12
N LYS A 233 17.46 -0.12 3.75
CA LYS A 233 16.38 -0.52 4.67
C LYS A 233 15.02 -0.65 3.99
N LEU A 234 14.77 0.11 2.93
CA LEU A 234 13.49 0.07 2.22
C LEU A 234 13.05 -1.34 1.77
N PRO A 235 13.96 -2.23 1.26
CA PRO A 235 13.58 -3.59 0.88
C PRO A 235 13.17 -4.49 2.06
N ALA A 236 13.67 -4.20 3.27
CA ALA A 236 13.40 -5.00 4.46
C ALA A 236 12.10 -4.60 5.20
N ALA A 237 11.42 -3.53 4.77
CA ALA A 237 10.30 -2.95 5.51
C ALA A 237 9.13 -3.92 5.74
N GLU A 238 8.81 -4.74 4.75
CA GLU A 238 7.74 -5.74 4.83
C GLU A 238 8.07 -6.85 5.84
N GLU A 239 9.32 -7.30 5.85
CA GLU A 239 9.78 -8.34 6.76
C GLU A 239 9.86 -7.83 8.22
N ILE A 240 10.28 -6.57 8.40
CA ILE A 240 10.22 -5.87 9.69
C ILE A 240 8.77 -5.78 10.17
N ALA A 241 7.85 -5.35 9.30
CA ALA A 241 6.43 -5.24 9.64
C ALA A 241 5.84 -6.59 10.08
N LYS A 242 6.13 -7.68 9.36
CA LYS A 242 5.68 -9.04 9.75
C LYS A 242 6.26 -9.45 11.10
N THR A 243 7.57 -9.29 11.30
CA THR A 243 8.23 -9.63 12.57
C THR A 243 7.63 -8.88 13.75
N VAL A 244 7.42 -7.57 13.61
CA VAL A 244 6.83 -6.71 14.64
C VAL A 244 5.37 -7.10 14.90
N TYR A 245 4.60 -7.38 13.84
CA TYR A 245 3.22 -7.84 13.97
C TYR A 245 3.12 -9.15 14.79
N TYR A 246 3.97 -10.14 14.52
CA TYR A 246 3.95 -11.38 15.28
C TYR A 246 4.33 -11.17 16.75
N LYS A 247 5.34 -10.34 17.04
CA LYS A 247 5.66 -9.93 18.42
C LYS A 247 4.48 -9.27 19.13
N LEU A 248 3.70 -8.45 18.42
CA LEU A 248 2.51 -7.81 18.96
C LEU A 248 1.38 -8.79 19.24
N VAL A 249 1.17 -9.80 18.37
CA VAL A 249 0.21 -10.88 18.61
C VAL A 249 0.58 -11.66 19.87
N GLU A 250 1.86 -11.95 20.08
CA GLU A 250 2.36 -12.62 21.28
C GLU A 250 2.19 -11.77 22.55
N LEU A 251 2.48 -10.47 22.46
CA LEU A 251 2.36 -9.54 23.59
C LEU A 251 0.89 -9.23 23.95
N PHE A 252 0.01 -9.25 22.96
CA PHE A 252 -1.40 -8.88 23.10
C PHE A 252 -2.35 -9.95 22.52
N PRO A 253 -2.31 -11.21 23.01
CA PRO A 253 -3.00 -12.33 22.38
C PRO A 253 -4.53 -12.20 22.39
N ASN A 254 -5.05 -11.44 23.35
CA ASN A 254 -6.49 -11.18 23.53
C ASN A 254 -6.90 -9.77 23.10
N HIS A 255 -6.03 -9.02 22.42
CA HIS A 255 -6.41 -7.68 21.95
C HIS A 255 -7.46 -7.79 20.85
N TYR A 256 -8.59 -7.15 21.12
CA TYR A 256 -9.76 -7.12 20.26
C TYR A 256 -10.08 -5.66 19.93
N SER A 257 -10.06 -5.33 18.65
CA SER A 257 -10.54 -4.06 18.13
C SER A 257 -11.92 -4.24 17.50
N ARG A 258 -12.54 -3.17 17.04
CA ARG A 258 -13.78 -3.29 16.24
C ARG A 258 -13.61 -4.10 14.96
N SER A 259 -12.39 -4.20 14.44
CA SER A 259 -12.07 -5.01 13.26
C SER A 259 -11.87 -6.49 13.59
N GLY A 260 -11.91 -6.88 14.87
CA GLY A 260 -11.72 -8.24 15.36
C GLY A 260 -10.46 -8.41 16.22
N LEU A 261 -10.13 -9.67 16.50
CA LEU A 261 -8.87 -10.06 17.18
C LEU A 261 -7.67 -9.66 16.32
N LEU A 262 -6.60 -9.22 16.98
CA LEU A 262 -5.32 -8.88 16.33
C LEU A 262 -4.81 -10.01 15.43
N SER A 263 -4.99 -11.27 15.84
CA SER A 263 -4.57 -12.47 15.12
C SER A 263 -5.44 -12.83 13.91
N THR A 264 -6.58 -12.16 13.67
CA THR A 264 -7.42 -12.48 12.51
C THR A 264 -6.74 -12.04 11.19
N PRO A 265 -6.85 -12.81 10.10
CA PRO A 265 -6.17 -12.48 8.84
C PRO A 265 -6.48 -11.07 8.29
N THR A 266 -7.71 -10.58 8.48
CA THR A 266 -8.10 -9.24 8.03
C THR A 266 -7.49 -8.12 8.86
N VAL A 267 -7.31 -8.35 10.16
CA VAL A 267 -6.63 -7.39 11.05
C VAL A 267 -5.13 -7.45 10.78
N ALA A 268 -4.55 -8.65 10.63
CA ALA A 268 -3.16 -8.87 10.25
C ALA A 268 -2.74 -8.05 9.02
N HIS A 269 -3.51 -8.14 7.93
CA HIS A 269 -3.26 -7.38 6.69
C HIS A 269 -3.23 -5.87 6.95
N SER A 270 -4.23 -5.35 7.67
CA SER A 270 -4.32 -3.92 7.98
C SER A 270 -3.18 -3.48 8.89
N SER A 271 -2.83 -4.31 9.87
CA SER A 271 -1.76 -4.03 10.83
C SER A 271 -0.37 -4.01 10.18
N ILE A 272 -0.06 -4.97 9.31
CA ILE A 272 1.21 -5.01 8.57
C ILE A 272 1.32 -3.80 7.64
N ARG A 273 0.24 -3.43 6.95
CA ARG A 273 0.19 -2.19 6.14
C ARG A 273 0.47 -0.96 6.99
N ASP A 274 -0.13 -0.84 8.17
CA ASP A 274 0.08 0.30 9.06
C ASP A 274 1.52 0.32 9.62
N LEU A 275 2.15 -0.83 9.87
CA LEU A 275 3.59 -0.91 10.21
C LEU A 275 4.47 -0.43 9.05
N ASN A 276 4.14 -0.77 7.80
CA ASN A 276 4.82 -0.22 6.63
C ASN A 276 4.61 1.30 6.52
N MET A 277 3.42 1.80 6.85
CA MET A 277 3.14 3.23 6.88
C MET A 277 4.05 3.95 7.89
N PHE A 278 4.15 3.43 9.11
CA PHE A 278 5.03 3.99 10.15
C PHE A 278 6.49 4.06 9.69
N GLN A 279 6.99 2.99 9.06
CA GLN A 279 8.34 2.96 8.49
C GLN A 279 8.51 3.99 7.37
N ALA A 280 7.53 4.14 6.47
CA ALA A 280 7.59 5.14 5.40
C ALA A 280 7.68 6.57 5.95
N TYR A 281 6.92 6.90 7.00
CA TYR A 281 7.01 8.20 7.66
C TYR A 281 8.36 8.40 8.36
N LEU A 282 8.93 7.37 8.99
CA LEU A 282 10.28 7.45 9.55
C LEU A 282 11.32 7.77 8.47
N TRP A 283 11.31 7.05 7.35
CA TRP A 283 12.24 7.30 6.24
C TRP A 283 12.02 8.66 5.59
N LEU A 284 10.77 9.11 5.51
CA LEU A 284 10.44 10.44 5.04
C LEU A 284 11.05 11.52 5.95
N CYS A 285 10.92 11.38 7.27
CA CYS A 285 11.53 12.30 8.22
C CYS A 285 13.05 12.35 8.09
N VAL A 286 13.69 11.18 7.92
CA VAL A 286 15.14 11.05 7.71
C VAL A 286 15.58 11.76 6.42
N LEU A 287 14.85 11.59 5.31
CA LEU A 287 15.19 12.20 4.02
C LEU A 287 14.87 13.70 3.96
N GLU A 288 13.81 14.14 4.64
CA GLU A 288 13.43 15.55 4.70
C GLU A 288 14.14 16.34 5.79
N GLU A 289 14.88 15.65 6.66
CA GLU A 289 15.55 16.19 7.84
C GLU A 289 14.59 16.92 8.79
N SER A 290 13.41 16.33 9.01
CA SER A 290 12.32 16.96 9.75
C SER A 290 11.42 15.93 10.42
N LEU A 291 10.94 16.22 11.64
CA LEU A 291 9.93 15.39 12.33
C LEU A 291 8.48 15.74 11.94
N ILE A 292 8.27 16.81 11.17
CA ILE A 292 6.94 17.29 10.75
C ILE A 292 6.06 16.17 10.17
N PRO A 293 6.54 15.30 9.26
CA PRO A 293 5.70 14.23 8.72
C PRO A 293 5.13 13.29 9.79
N ILE A 294 5.88 13.03 10.87
CA ILE A 294 5.38 12.21 11.97
C ILE A 294 4.45 13.03 12.87
N GLU A 295 4.92 14.18 13.35
CA GLU A 295 4.25 14.97 14.39
C GLU A 295 2.91 15.56 13.94
N GLN A 296 2.82 16.00 12.68
CA GLN A 296 1.67 16.74 12.15
C GLN A 296 0.85 15.96 11.12
N GLU A 297 1.34 14.81 10.65
CA GLU A 297 0.59 14.00 9.68
C GLU A 297 0.27 12.61 10.24
N LEU A 298 1.29 11.83 10.64
CA LEU A 298 1.07 10.45 11.11
C LEU A 298 0.34 10.39 12.46
N VAL A 299 0.77 11.18 13.44
CA VAL A 299 0.14 11.16 14.78
C VAL A 299 -1.32 11.57 14.68
N ASP A 300 -1.61 12.65 13.96
CA ASP A 300 -2.98 13.10 13.75
C ASP A 300 -3.81 11.99 13.08
N LEU A 301 -3.28 11.34 12.04
CA LEU A 301 -3.95 10.20 11.40
C LEU A 301 -4.27 9.08 12.41
N CYS A 302 -3.31 8.73 13.27
CA CYS A 302 -3.48 7.68 14.27
C CYS A 302 -4.49 8.06 15.35
N VAL A 303 -4.41 9.27 15.92
CA VAL A 303 -5.41 9.77 16.90
C VAL A 303 -6.81 9.69 16.29
N MET A 304 -6.95 10.10 15.03
CA MET A 304 -8.24 10.15 14.35
C MET A 304 -8.83 8.77 14.06
N VAL A 305 -8.01 7.78 13.70
CA VAL A 305 -8.49 6.45 13.27
C VAL A 305 -8.52 5.44 14.42
N MET A 306 -7.48 5.40 15.26
CA MET A 306 -7.26 4.30 16.19
C MET A 306 -8.16 4.35 17.43
N GLU A 307 -8.42 5.55 17.98
CA GLU A 307 -9.38 5.72 19.07
C GLU A 307 -10.78 5.24 18.68
N LYS A 308 -11.18 5.59 17.47
CA LYS A 308 -12.47 5.23 16.87
C LYS A 308 -12.58 3.71 16.71
N LEU A 309 -11.51 3.06 16.25
CA LEU A 309 -11.42 1.59 16.14
C LEU A 309 -11.27 0.86 17.48
N GLN A 310 -11.27 1.57 18.62
CA GLN A 310 -11.04 1.04 19.97
C GLN A 310 -9.68 0.36 20.14
N VAL A 311 -8.69 0.78 19.35
CA VAL A 311 -7.30 0.41 19.61
C VAL A 311 -6.81 1.28 20.76
N LYS A 312 -6.48 0.65 21.89
CA LYS A 312 -5.99 1.36 23.08
C LYS A 312 -4.67 2.06 22.73
N TRP A 313 -4.52 3.33 23.09
CA TRP A 313 -3.29 4.09 22.81
C TRP A 313 -2.02 3.42 23.33
N LYS A 314 -2.10 2.77 24.50
CA LYS A 314 -1.01 1.95 25.06
C LYS A 314 -0.51 0.85 24.11
N VAL A 315 -1.39 0.26 23.30
CA VAL A 315 -1.00 -0.73 22.29
C VAL A 315 -0.20 -0.06 21.17
N LEU A 316 -0.58 1.14 20.75
CA LEU A 316 0.18 1.92 19.75
C LEU A 316 1.55 2.37 20.27
N GLN A 317 1.66 2.75 21.54
CA GLN A 317 2.95 3.08 22.16
C GLN A 317 3.90 1.87 22.13
N GLN A 318 3.42 0.70 22.55
CA GLN A 318 4.22 -0.54 22.53
C GLN A 318 4.54 -0.99 21.10
N TRP A 319 3.58 -0.88 20.18
CA TRP A 319 3.78 -1.09 18.76
C TRP A 319 4.90 -0.23 18.21
N ASN A 320 4.90 1.06 18.52
CA ASN A 320 5.92 1.99 18.05
C ASN A 320 7.30 1.62 18.62
N GLN A 321 7.38 1.32 19.91
CA GLN A 321 8.62 0.89 20.55
C GLN A 321 9.19 -0.37 19.90
N ILE A 322 8.38 -1.43 19.74
CA ILE A 322 8.82 -2.70 19.14
C ILE A 322 9.26 -2.50 17.69
N LEU A 323 8.57 -1.65 16.93
CA LEU A 323 8.95 -1.30 15.56
C LEU A 323 10.32 -0.62 15.52
N ILE A 324 10.54 0.39 16.38
CA ILE A 324 11.82 1.09 16.45
C ILE A 324 12.96 0.14 16.86
N ASP A 325 12.74 -0.69 17.87
CA ASP A 325 13.73 -1.67 18.33
C ASP A 325 14.12 -2.65 17.21
N GLU A 326 13.13 -3.15 16.46
CA GLU A 326 13.37 -4.03 15.31
C GLU A 326 14.18 -3.33 14.22
N ILE A 327 13.84 -2.08 13.89
CA ILE A 327 14.58 -1.29 12.88
C ILE A 327 16.03 -1.07 13.34
N ILE A 328 16.24 -0.60 14.57
CA ILE A 328 17.57 -0.31 15.12
C ILE A 328 18.44 -1.58 15.14
N SER A 329 17.87 -2.72 15.52
CA SER A 329 18.61 -4.00 15.57
C SER A 329 19.16 -4.44 14.20
N ARG A 330 18.53 -3.98 13.11
CA ARG A 330 18.91 -4.28 11.73
C ARG A 330 19.79 -3.20 11.11
N VAL A 331 20.08 -2.11 11.80
CA VAL A 331 20.89 -1.00 11.30
C VAL A 331 22.30 -1.11 11.84
N LYS A 332 23.30 -0.94 10.96
CA LYS A 332 24.70 -0.95 11.34
C LYS A 332 24.98 0.16 12.37
N PRO A 333 25.89 -0.05 13.34
CA PRO A 333 26.20 0.94 14.37
C PRO A 333 26.56 2.33 13.82
N GLU A 334 27.24 2.39 12.67
CA GLU A 334 27.62 3.64 11.97
C GLU A 334 26.42 4.50 11.56
N HIS A 335 25.28 3.88 11.24
CA HIS A 335 24.07 4.56 10.80
C HIS A 335 23.07 4.81 11.95
N GLN A 336 23.25 4.22 13.12
CA GLN A 336 22.34 4.42 14.27
C GLN A 336 22.30 5.87 14.73
N LYS A 337 23.43 6.59 14.66
CA LYS A 337 23.49 8.02 15.01
C LYS A 337 22.63 8.90 14.09
N ILE A 338 22.47 8.50 12.82
CA ILE A 338 21.62 9.21 11.85
C ILE A 338 20.14 9.04 12.23
N LEU A 339 19.77 7.85 12.70
CA LEU A 339 18.38 7.54 13.03
C LEU A 339 17.92 8.06 14.37
N LEU A 340 18.83 8.15 15.34
CA LEU A 340 18.52 8.48 16.72
C LEU A 340 17.53 9.66 16.89
N PRO A 341 17.74 10.84 16.27
CA PRO A 341 16.80 11.96 16.43
C PRO A 341 15.39 11.63 15.91
N TYR A 342 15.28 10.87 14.83
CA TYR A 342 14.00 10.52 14.22
C TYR A 342 13.29 9.39 14.96
N THR A 343 14.02 8.39 15.43
CA THR A 343 13.44 7.29 16.22
C THR A 343 12.98 7.77 17.59
N GLN A 344 13.77 8.64 18.25
CA GLN A 344 13.37 9.24 19.53
C GLN A 344 12.19 10.20 19.34
N GLY A 345 12.23 11.06 18.32
CA GLY A 345 11.11 11.95 18.00
C GLY A 345 9.82 11.17 17.70
N MET A 346 9.93 10.05 16.98
CA MET A 346 8.80 9.17 16.72
C MET A 346 8.23 8.54 18.00
N ILE A 347 9.06 8.07 18.92
CA ILE A 347 8.60 7.55 20.22
C ILE A 347 7.89 8.65 21.01
N GLN A 348 8.54 9.80 21.18
CA GLN A 348 8.00 10.93 21.94
C GLN A 348 6.68 11.45 21.37
N ALA A 349 6.54 11.50 20.05
CA ALA A 349 5.31 11.96 19.39
C ALA A 349 4.09 11.07 19.73
N PHE A 350 4.32 9.81 20.09
CA PHE A 350 3.28 8.84 20.48
C PHE A 350 3.17 8.61 22.00
N ASP A 351 4.05 9.19 22.83
CA ASP A 351 4.02 9.08 24.30
C ASP A 351 2.97 9.97 25.00
N ARG A 352 1.93 10.38 24.25
CA ARG A 352 0.83 11.23 24.74
C ARG A 352 -0.01 10.62 25.86
#